data_AF-A0A6N2B1C3-F1
#
_entry.id   AF-A0A6N2B1C3-F1
#
_cell.length_a   1.000
_cell.length_b   1.000
_cell.length_c   1.000
_cell.angle_alpha   90.00
_cell.angle_beta   90.00
_cell.angle_gamma   90.00
#
_symmetry.space_group_name_H-M   'P 1'
#
loop_
_entity.id
_entity.type
_entity.pdbx_description
1 polymer ?
#
loop_
_entity_poly.entity_id
_entity_poly.type
_entity_poly.pdbx_seq_one_letter_code
_entity_poly.pdbx_strand_id
1 'polypeptide(L)'
;MFDIEREFPIVTLFHEINRRFALLFHQVSMELVHSANQFVPSIGKYISEYVNRAIKLSAHQIANYKFSVTDHGDVSTMDLQRGTCTCRIFGLDKIPCPHAMAAVRSQYGVVFRNQIY
;
A
#
# COMPACT_ATOMS: atom_id res chain seq x y z
N MET A 1 -0.73 -6.96 47.44
CA MET A 1 -1.49 -6.03 46.59
C MET A 1 -0.89 -5.87 45.18
N PHE A 2 0.03 -6.76 44.72
CA PHE A 2 0.57 -6.70 43.34
C PHE A 2 0.92 -8.10 42.76
N ASP A 3 0.36 -9.19 43.31
CA ASP A 3 0.66 -10.55 42.82
C ASP A 3 -0.35 -11.09 41.79
N ILE A 4 -1.45 -10.38 41.57
CA ILE A 4 -2.54 -10.81 40.67
C ILE A 4 -2.42 -10.16 39.27
N GLU A 5 -1.53 -9.18 39.11
CA GLU A 5 -1.37 -8.42 37.86
C GLU A 5 -0.31 -9.03 36.92
N ARG A 6 0.54 -9.93 37.42
CA ARG A 6 1.49 -10.69 36.59
C ARG A 6 0.86 -11.92 35.92
N GLU A 7 -0.38 -12.24 36.27
CA GLU A 7 -1.17 -13.31 35.67
C GLU A 7 -2.32 -12.77 34.79
N PHE A 8 -2.16 -11.61 34.14
CA PHE A 8 -2.86 -11.47 32.87
C PHE A 8 -2.08 -12.33 31.88
N PRO A 9 -2.57 -13.53 31.52
CA PRO A 9 -1.84 -14.36 30.59
C PRO A 9 -1.76 -13.54 29.31
N ILE A 10 -0.57 -13.50 28.71
CA ILE A 10 -0.33 -12.88 27.40
C ILE A 10 -1.46 -13.28 26.41
N VAL A 11 -1.99 -14.49 26.55
CA VAL A 11 -3.17 -15.02 25.86
C VAL A 11 -4.42 -14.13 25.98
N THR A 12 -4.81 -13.69 27.18
CA THR A 12 -6.00 -12.84 27.39
C THR A 12 -5.81 -11.46 26.78
N LEU A 13 -4.61 -10.89 26.85
CA LEU A 13 -4.28 -9.63 26.19
C LEU A 13 -4.41 -9.76 24.66
N PHE A 14 -3.79 -10.79 24.07
CA PHE A 14 -3.93 -11.04 22.63
C PHE A 14 -5.39 -11.30 22.23
N HIS A 15 -6.16 -12.00 23.05
CA HIS A 15 -7.57 -12.24 22.79
C HIS A 15 -8.38 -10.93 22.75
N GLU A 16 -8.15 -10.02 23.70
CA GLU A 16 -8.82 -8.71 23.71
C GLU A 16 -8.38 -7.81 22.55
N ILE A 17 -7.08 -7.83 22.20
CA ILE A 17 -6.57 -7.13 21.00
C ILE A 17 -7.27 -7.67 19.74
N ASN A 18 -7.29 -8.99 19.56
CA ASN A 18 -7.93 -9.64 18.41
C ASN A 18 -9.43 -9.33 18.34
N ARG A 19 -10.11 -9.35 19.49
CA ARG A 19 -11.54 -8.98 19.58
C ARG A 19 -11.77 -7.53 19.13
N ARG A 20 -10.96 -6.58 19.57
CA ARG A 20 -11.07 -5.17 19.15
C ARG A 20 -10.83 -5.01 17.66
N PHE A 21 -9.80 -5.66 17.12
CA PHE A 21 -9.55 -5.67 15.68
C PHE A 21 -10.75 -6.26 14.92
N ALA A 22 -11.28 -7.41 15.34
CA ALA A 22 -12.43 -8.04 14.71
C ALA A 22 -13.67 -7.13 14.70
N LEU A 23 -13.94 -6.42 15.80
CA LEU A 23 -15.03 -5.44 15.88
C LEU A 23 -14.83 -4.28 14.91
N LEU A 24 -13.63 -3.69 14.87
CA LEU A 24 -13.31 -2.61 13.93
C LEU A 24 -13.46 -3.06 12.48
N PHE A 25 -12.92 -4.24 12.14
CA PHE A 25 -13.06 -4.80 10.79
C PHE A 25 -14.52 -5.07 10.42
N HIS A 26 -15.32 -5.58 11.36
CA HIS A 26 -16.74 -5.81 11.13
C HIS A 26 -17.51 -4.51 10.87
N GLN A 27 -17.27 -3.46 11.68
CA GLN A 27 -17.89 -2.15 11.49
C GLN A 27 -17.56 -1.56 10.11
N VAL A 28 -16.27 -1.52 9.76
CA VAL A 28 -15.83 -1.04 8.44
C VAL A 28 -16.43 -1.89 7.31
N SER A 29 -16.53 -3.21 7.49
CA SER A 29 -17.13 -4.10 6.48
C SER A 29 -18.62 -3.83 6.29
N MET A 30 -19.37 -3.56 7.36
CA MET A 30 -20.78 -3.20 7.27
C MET A 30 -21.01 -1.85 6.58
N GLU A 31 -20.16 -0.85 6.86
CA GLU A 31 -20.22 0.45 6.19
C GLU A 31 -19.92 0.34 4.68
N LEU A 32 -19.04 -0.58 4.30
CA LEU A 32 -18.60 -0.77 2.92
C LEU A 32 -19.37 -1.85 2.16
N VAL A 33 -20.30 -2.57 2.81
CA VAL A 33 -21.02 -3.72 2.21
C VAL A 33 -21.82 -3.35 0.96
N HIS A 34 -22.20 -2.06 0.83
CA HIS A 34 -22.88 -1.51 -0.33
C HIS A 34 -22.00 -0.62 -1.21
N SER A 35 -20.73 -0.45 -0.85
CA SER A 35 -19.78 0.30 -1.66
C SER A 35 -19.23 -0.59 -2.77
N ALA A 36 -19.26 -0.08 -4.01
CA ALA A 36 -18.65 -0.77 -5.15
C ALA A 36 -17.11 -0.64 -5.18
N ASN A 37 -16.52 0.02 -4.18
CA ASN A 37 -15.10 0.33 -4.18
C ASN A 37 -14.29 -0.85 -3.63
N GLN A 38 -13.23 -1.23 -4.36
CA GLN A 38 -12.30 -2.28 -3.94
C GLN A 38 -11.48 -1.90 -2.69
N PHE A 39 -11.37 -0.61 -2.37
CA PHE A 39 -10.57 -0.10 -1.26
C PHE A 39 -11.40 0.75 -0.29
N VAL A 40 -11.00 0.73 0.98
CA VAL A 40 -11.50 1.67 2.00
C VAL A 40 -11.27 3.11 1.50
N PRO A 41 -12.24 4.04 1.66
CA PRO A 41 -12.16 5.39 1.09
C PRO A 41 -10.87 6.16 1.42
N SER A 42 -10.29 5.94 2.60
CA SER A 42 -9.01 6.55 3.02
C SER A 42 -7.85 6.10 2.12
N ILE A 43 -7.74 4.80 1.86
CA ILE A 43 -6.72 4.23 0.98
C ILE A 43 -6.99 4.61 -0.48
N GLY A 44 -8.25 4.63 -0.92
CA GLY A 44 -8.61 5.07 -2.27
C GLY A 44 -8.14 6.49 -2.58
N LYS A 45 -8.28 7.43 -1.63
CA LYS A 45 -7.75 8.80 -1.75
C LYS A 45 -6.23 8.81 -1.89
N TYR A 46 -5.54 8.01 -1.08
CA TYR A 46 -4.08 7.92 -1.12
C TYR A 46 -3.55 7.35 -2.44
N ILE A 47 -4.19 6.28 -2.94
CA ILE A 47 -3.87 5.70 -4.25
C ILE A 47 -4.08 6.73 -5.35
N SER A 48 -5.19 7.48 -5.32
CA SER A 48 -5.45 8.54 -6.30
C SER A 48 -4.36 9.62 -6.31
N GLU A 49 -3.92 10.04 -5.12
CA GLU A 49 -2.81 11.00 -5.00
C GLU A 49 -1.50 10.43 -5.57
N TYR A 50 -1.19 9.18 -5.28
CA TYR A 50 -0.02 8.50 -5.82
C TYR A 50 -0.03 8.36 -7.33
N VAL A 51 -1.19 8.09 -7.92
CA VAL A 51 -1.36 8.09 -9.39
C VAL A 51 -1.06 9.48 -9.95
N ASN A 52 -1.59 10.53 -9.33
CA ASN A 52 -1.37 11.91 -9.78
C ASN A 52 0.11 12.33 -9.68
N ARG A 53 0.82 11.90 -8.63
CA ARG A 53 2.27 12.11 -8.51
C ARG A 53 3.03 11.31 -9.56
N ALA A 54 2.71 10.03 -9.71
CA ALA A 54 3.34 9.14 -10.68
C ALA A 54 3.23 9.66 -12.12
N ILE A 55 2.14 10.37 -12.46
CA ILE A 55 1.97 10.94 -13.79
C ILE A 55 3.12 11.87 -14.18
N LYS A 56 3.63 12.63 -13.21
CA LYS A 56 4.70 13.63 -13.36
C LYS A 56 6.10 13.01 -13.41
N LEU A 57 6.23 11.74 -13.02
CA LEU A 57 7.51 11.04 -12.96
C LEU A 57 7.88 10.45 -14.32
N SER A 58 9.17 10.49 -14.64
CA SER A 58 9.72 9.79 -15.81
C SER A 58 10.29 8.44 -15.37
N ALA A 59 9.83 7.35 -15.98
CA ALA A 59 10.32 6.01 -15.70
C ALA A 59 10.98 5.44 -16.96
N HIS A 60 12.20 4.94 -16.78
CA HIS A 60 13.00 4.31 -17.84
C HIS A 60 13.36 2.89 -17.41
N GLN A 61 13.07 1.92 -18.27
CA GLN A 61 13.43 0.54 -18.00
C GLN A 61 14.96 0.37 -18.11
N ILE A 62 15.58 -0.15 -17.06
CA ILE A 62 17.03 -0.39 -16.99
C ILE A 62 17.38 -1.90 -17.02
N ALA A 63 16.42 -2.76 -16.70
CA ALA A 63 16.51 -4.21 -16.82
C ALA A 63 15.09 -4.82 -16.83
N ASN A 64 14.98 -6.14 -17.01
CA ASN A 64 13.70 -6.83 -16.90
C ASN A 64 13.05 -6.54 -15.55
N TYR A 65 11.83 -5.97 -15.59
CA TYR A 65 11.04 -5.55 -14.42
C TYR A 65 11.72 -4.51 -13.51
N LYS A 66 12.85 -3.92 -13.92
CA LYS A 66 13.58 -2.91 -13.15
C LYS A 66 13.59 -1.57 -13.88
N PHE A 67 13.26 -0.52 -13.15
CA PHE A 67 13.05 0.82 -13.67
C PHE A 67 13.85 1.83 -12.85
N SER A 68 14.48 2.77 -13.55
CA SER A 68 14.97 4.02 -12.98
C SER A 68 13.84 5.04 -13.10
N VAL A 69 13.44 5.64 -12.00
CA VAL A 69 12.36 6.64 -11.95
C VAL A 69 12.94 7.95 -11.45
N THR A 70 12.79 9.00 -12.25
CA THR A 70 13.30 10.34 -11.97
C THR A 70 12.18 11.23 -11.44
N ASP A 71 12.41 11.85 -10.29
CA ASP A 71 11.54 12.81 -9.62
C ASP A 71 12.31 14.10 -9.30
N HIS A 72 12.11 15.17 -10.07
CA HIS A 72 12.67 16.50 -9.81
C HIS A 72 14.18 16.56 -9.46
N GLY A 73 14.99 15.63 -9.99
CA GLY A 73 16.45 15.56 -9.77
C GLY A 73 16.90 14.36 -8.94
N ASP A 74 15.99 13.74 -8.18
CA ASP A 74 16.24 12.49 -7.48
C ASP A 74 15.93 11.29 -8.38
N VAL A 75 16.74 10.24 -8.26
CA VAL A 75 16.58 9.00 -9.02
C VAL A 75 16.34 7.86 -8.05
N SER A 76 15.20 7.19 -8.22
CA SER A 76 14.82 6.00 -7.47
C SER A 76 14.84 4.77 -8.37
N THR A 77 15.25 3.63 -7.82
CA THR A 77 15.17 2.34 -8.51
C THR A 77 13.94 1.57 -8.03
N MET A 78 13.16 1.06 -8.98
CA MET A 78 11.97 0.27 -8.76
C MET A 78 12.13 -1.12 -9.37
N ASP A 79 11.93 -2.16 -8.58
CA ASP A 79 11.91 -3.56 -9.01
C ASP A 79 10.47 -4.09 -8.87
N LEU A 80 9.77 -4.18 -10.00
CA LEU A 80 8.37 -4.61 -10.07
C LEU A 80 8.21 -6.09 -9.74
N GLN A 81 9.19 -6.93 -10.07
CA GLN A 81 9.14 -8.36 -9.82
C GLN A 81 9.27 -8.66 -8.31
N ARG A 82 10.14 -7.92 -7.61
CA ARG A 82 10.32 -8.07 -6.15
C ARG A 82 9.35 -7.24 -5.33
N GLY A 83 8.64 -6.30 -5.95
CA GLY A 83 7.78 -5.34 -5.24
C GLY A 83 8.57 -4.41 -4.32
N THR A 84 9.75 -3.95 -4.76
CA THR A 84 10.64 -3.12 -3.93
C THR A 84 11.04 -1.83 -4.63
N CYS A 85 11.11 -0.75 -3.86
CA CYS A 85 11.59 0.55 -4.33
C CYS A 85 12.62 1.13 -3.36
N THR A 86 13.60 1.89 -3.87
CA THR A 86 14.58 2.60 -3.05
C THR A 86 13.96 3.62 -2.11
N CYS A 87 12.77 4.17 -2.43
CA CYS A 87 12.00 5.02 -1.51
C CYS A 87 11.44 4.26 -0.28
N ARG A 88 11.52 2.92 -0.26
CA ARG A 88 11.08 2.00 0.79
C ARG A 88 9.57 1.93 1.05
N ILE A 89 8.78 2.92 0.63
CA ILE A 89 7.31 2.97 0.81
C ILE A 89 6.66 1.67 0.34
N PHE A 90 6.90 1.25 -0.91
CA PHE A 90 6.27 0.03 -1.43
C PHE A 90 6.74 -1.24 -0.71
N GLY A 91 8.01 -1.27 -0.27
CA GLY A 91 8.54 -2.40 0.49
C GLY A 91 7.86 -2.56 1.85
N LEU A 92 7.50 -1.46 2.51
CA LEU A 92 6.91 -1.39 3.84
C LEU A 92 5.39 -1.54 3.80
N ASP A 93 4.72 -0.65 3.06
CA ASP A 93 3.26 -0.55 3.07
C ASP A 93 2.59 -1.59 2.19
N LYS A 94 3.36 -2.19 1.26
CA LYS A 94 2.87 -3.07 0.19
C LYS A 94 1.81 -2.42 -0.72
N ILE A 95 1.56 -1.13 -0.55
CA ILE A 95 0.82 -0.27 -1.48
C ILE A 95 1.82 0.31 -2.49
N PRO A 96 1.54 0.23 -3.80
CA PRO A 96 2.43 0.78 -4.81
C PRO A 96 2.72 2.26 -4.55
N CYS A 97 4.00 2.60 -4.38
CA CYS A 97 4.43 4.00 -4.29
C CYS A 97 4.33 4.70 -5.67
N PRO A 98 4.46 6.04 -5.74
CA PRO A 98 4.42 6.77 -7.02
C PRO A 98 5.44 6.24 -8.05
N HIS A 99 6.64 5.83 -7.60
CA HIS A 99 7.65 5.23 -8.46
C HIS A 99 7.20 3.87 -9.04
N ALA A 100 6.53 3.04 -8.24
CA ALA A 100 5.98 1.77 -8.68
C ALA A 100 4.90 2.00 -9.74
N MET A 101 3.98 2.93 -9.50
CA MET A 101 2.94 3.28 -10.47
C MET A 101 3.52 3.83 -11.78
N ALA A 102 4.55 4.67 -11.70
CA ALA A 102 5.24 5.20 -12.88
C ALA A 102 5.93 4.08 -13.68
N ALA A 103 6.57 3.13 -12.99
CA ALA A 103 7.21 1.97 -13.60
C ALA A 103 6.20 1.03 -14.28
N VAL A 104 5.07 0.72 -13.63
CA VAL A 104 4.02 -0.11 -14.24
C VAL A 104 3.42 0.58 -15.47
N ARG A 105 3.16 1.89 -15.40
CA ARG A 105 2.72 2.68 -16.56
C ARG A 105 3.72 2.60 -17.71
N SER A 106 5.02 2.66 -17.43
CA SER A 106 6.07 2.51 -18.44
C SER A 106 6.09 1.09 -19.04
N GLN A 107 5.86 0.06 -18.23
CA GLN A 107 5.90 -1.34 -18.68
C GLN A 107 4.68 -1.75 -19.53
N TYR A 108 3.48 -1.32 -19.17
CA TYR A 108 2.23 -1.81 -19.77
C TYR A 108 1.40 -0.72 -20.49
N GLY A 109 1.86 0.53 -20.49
CA GLY A 109 1.17 1.64 -21.14
C GLY A 109 -0.11 2.08 -20.44
N VAL A 110 -1.05 2.66 -21.22
CA VAL A 110 -2.28 3.32 -20.71
C VAL A 110 -3.32 2.36 -20.12
N VAL A 111 -3.12 1.04 -20.24
CA VAL A 111 -4.02 0.00 -19.70
C VAL A 111 -4.06 0.03 -18.16
N PHE A 112 -3.10 0.71 -17.52
CA PHE A 112 -2.98 0.84 -16.07
C PHE A 112 -4.21 1.44 -15.38
N ARG A 113 -4.96 2.36 -16.02
CA ARG A 113 -6.12 3.01 -15.37
C ARG A 113 -7.28 2.04 -15.11
N ASN A 114 -7.39 0.93 -15.85
CA ASN A 114 -8.55 0.02 -15.77
C ASN A 114 -8.29 -1.26 -14.95
N GLN A 115 -7.12 -1.41 -14.32
CA GLN A 115 -6.75 -2.62 -13.56
C GLN A 115 -6.59 -2.40 -12.05
N ILE A 116 -6.71 -1.15 -11.58
CA ILE A 116 -6.59 -0.76 -10.17
C ILE A 116 -7.93 -0.26 -9.59
N TYR A 117 -9.00 -0.32 -10.37
CA TYR A 117 -10.38 0.01 -9.98
C TYR A 117 -11.30 -1.14 -10.37
#